data_AF-A0A8K1HF04-F1
#
_entry.id   AF-A0A8K1HF04-F1
#
_cell.length_a   1.000
_cell.length_b   1.000
_cell.length_c   1.000
_cell.angle_alpha   90.00
_cell.angle_beta   90.00
_cell.angle_gamma   90.00
#
_symmetry.space_group_name_H-M   'P 1'
#
loop_
_entity.id
_entity.type
_entity.pdbx_description
1 polymer ?
#
loop_
_entity_poly.entity_id
_entity_poly.type
_entity_poly.pdbx_seq_one_letter_code
_entity_poly.pdbx_strand_id
1 'polypeptide(L)'
;VAEALYKAQAETGEIKGHYLNATAGHCDEMIKRAQCAKELGMPIVMHDYLTGGFTANTSLAHYCRDHSLLLHIHRAMHAVLDRQKIHGMHFRVLAKALRLSGGDHLHSGTVVGKLEGEREVTLGFVDLMRDNYSEKDRQRGIYFTQDWVSLPGVIPVASGGIHVWHMPALVEIFGDDACLQFGGGT
;
A
#
# COMPACT_ATOMS: atom_id res chain seq x y z
N VAL A 1 12.97 -17.92 -1.22
CA VAL A 1 11.58 -17.39 -1.19
C VAL A 1 10.77 -17.91 -2.37
N ALA A 2 11.18 -17.70 -3.62
CA ALA A 2 10.45 -18.20 -4.80
C ALA A 2 10.13 -19.70 -4.74
N GLU A 3 11.12 -20.54 -4.37
CA GLU A 3 10.92 -21.98 -4.16
C GLU A 3 9.80 -22.30 -3.15
N ALA A 4 9.81 -21.63 -1.99
CA ALA A 4 8.80 -21.82 -0.96
C ALA A 4 7.40 -21.37 -1.42
N LEU A 5 7.32 -20.29 -2.19
CA LEU A 5 6.08 -19.82 -2.80
C LEU A 5 5.50 -20.88 -3.73
N TYR A 6 6.30 -21.38 -4.68
CA TYR A 6 5.84 -22.37 -5.65
C TYR A 6 5.49 -23.72 -5.00
N LYS A 7 6.23 -24.13 -3.96
CA LYS A 7 5.87 -25.30 -3.15
C LYS A 7 4.50 -25.14 -2.50
N ALA A 8 4.27 -24.04 -1.78
CA ALA A 8 2.99 -23.79 -1.11
C ALA A 8 1.82 -23.66 -2.09
N GLN A 9 2.06 -23.03 -3.25
CA GLN A 9 1.06 -22.94 -4.32
C GLN A 9 0.71 -24.32 -4.89
N ALA A 10 1.71 -25.18 -5.13
CA ALA A 10 1.46 -26.55 -5.60
C ALA A 10 0.71 -27.40 -4.57
N GLU A 11 1.02 -27.25 -3.28
CA GLU A 11 0.37 -27.99 -2.20
C GLU A 11 -1.09 -27.56 -1.98
N THR A 12 -1.43 -26.29 -2.20
CA THR A 12 -2.76 -25.73 -1.90
C THR A 12 -3.67 -25.57 -3.10
N GLY A 13 -3.12 -25.46 -4.32
CA GLY A 13 -3.87 -25.13 -5.53
C GLY A 13 -4.29 -23.66 -5.66
N GLU A 14 -3.91 -22.81 -4.71
CA GLU A 14 -4.21 -21.37 -4.71
C GLU A 14 -2.98 -20.54 -5.08
N ILE A 15 -3.18 -19.42 -5.79
CA ILE A 15 -2.10 -18.48 -6.10
C ILE A 15 -1.49 -17.93 -4.81
N LYS A 16 -0.15 -17.99 -4.68
CA LYS A 16 0.60 -17.44 -3.54
C LYS A 16 1.54 -16.32 -4.00
N GLY A 17 1.88 -15.42 -3.07
CA GLY A 17 2.72 -14.26 -3.32
C GLY A 17 3.67 -13.98 -2.15
N HIS A 18 4.82 -13.38 -2.42
CA HIS A 18 5.68 -12.80 -1.41
C HIS A 18 6.25 -11.49 -1.96
N TYR A 19 6.08 -10.39 -1.22
CA TYR A 19 6.49 -9.07 -1.68
C TYR A 19 8.02 -8.92 -1.56
N LEU A 20 8.75 -9.22 -2.63
CA LEU A 20 10.21 -9.05 -2.64
C LEU A 20 10.55 -7.56 -2.65
N ASN A 21 11.34 -7.10 -1.67
CA ASN A 21 11.65 -5.67 -1.53
C ASN A 21 12.68 -5.19 -2.55
N ALA A 22 12.26 -4.27 -3.42
CA ALA A 22 13.09 -3.64 -4.43
C ALA A 22 13.79 -2.36 -3.93
N THR A 23 13.42 -1.80 -2.78
CA THR A 23 14.05 -0.59 -2.24
C THR A 23 15.57 -0.75 -2.10
N ALA A 24 16.31 0.21 -2.65
CA ALA A 24 17.76 0.20 -2.68
C ALA A 24 18.31 1.63 -2.51
N GLY A 25 19.64 1.75 -2.29
CA GLY A 25 20.30 3.04 -2.12
C GLY A 25 20.45 3.86 -3.42
N HIS A 26 20.23 3.24 -4.58
CA HIS A 26 20.25 3.90 -5.89
C HIS A 26 19.32 3.16 -6.88
N CYS A 27 18.85 3.88 -7.91
CA CYS A 27 17.83 3.39 -8.84
C CYS A 27 18.25 2.14 -9.62
N ASP A 28 19.50 2.04 -10.06
CA ASP A 28 19.96 0.88 -10.84
C ASP A 28 19.86 -0.44 -10.06
N GLU A 29 20.18 -0.41 -8.77
CA GLU A 29 20.06 -1.59 -7.90
C GLU A 29 18.59 -1.90 -7.62
N MET A 30 17.73 -0.89 -7.49
CA MET A 30 16.29 -1.09 -7.36
C MET A 30 15.71 -1.81 -8.59
N ILE A 31 16.06 -1.37 -9.79
CA ILE A 31 15.61 -2.01 -11.05
C ILE A 31 16.21 -3.41 -11.19
N LYS A 32 17.48 -3.61 -10.85
CA LYS A 32 18.12 -4.93 -10.86
C LYS A 32 17.39 -5.93 -9.95
N ARG A 33 16.94 -5.51 -8.76
CA ARG A 33 16.14 -6.34 -7.86
C ARG A 33 14.77 -6.67 -8.43
N ALA A 34 14.08 -5.69 -9.02
CA ALA A 34 12.80 -5.91 -9.68
C ALA A 34 12.93 -6.87 -10.87
N GLN A 35 14.02 -6.76 -11.64
CA GLN A 35 14.33 -7.67 -12.73
C GLN A 35 14.57 -9.11 -12.24
N CYS A 36 15.32 -9.29 -11.16
CA CYS A 36 15.48 -10.60 -10.55
C CYS A 36 14.13 -11.21 -10.13
N ALA A 37 13.24 -10.42 -9.51
CA ALA A 37 11.90 -10.87 -9.15
C ALA A 37 11.07 -11.31 -10.38
N LYS A 38 11.14 -10.54 -11.48
CA LYS A 38 10.54 -10.90 -12.76
C LYS A 38 11.10 -12.20 -13.33
N GLU A 39 12.42 -12.36 -13.37
CA GLU A 39 13.09 -13.57 -13.88
C GLU A 39 12.73 -14.83 -13.08
N LEU A 40 12.45 -14.67 -11.78
CA LEU A 40 11.94 -15.73 -10.91
C LEU A 40 10.43 -16.01 -11.08
N GLY A 41 9.73 -15.25 -11.94
CA GLY A 41 8.29 -15.37 -12.16
C GLY A 41 7.43 -14.90 -10.98
N MET A 42 7.97 -14.04 -10.11
CA MET A 42 7.24 -13.58 -8.93
C MET A 42 6.08 -12.65 -9.32
N PRO A 43 4.90 -12.76 -8.68
CA PRO A 43 3.74 -11.96 -9.08
C PRO A 43 3.75 -10.53 -8.54
N ILE A 44 4.59 -10.23 -7.54
CA ILE A 44 4.53 -8.99 -6.78
C ILE A 44 5.90 -8.64 -6.14
N VAL A 45 6.21 -7.35 -6.12
CA VAL A 45 7.36 -6.76 -5.41
C VAL A 45 6.87 -5.69 -4.43
N MET A 46 7.76 -5.15 -3.58
CA MET A 46 7.46 -4.00 -2.74
C MET A 46 8.49 -2.88 -2.81
N HIS A 47 8.07 -1.67 -2.44
CA HIS A 47 8.93 -0.49 -2.35
C HIS A 47 8.51 0.46 -1.22
N ASP A 48 9.49 0.98 -0.49
CA ASP A 48 9.35 2.09 0.46
C ASP A 48 9.40 3.45 -0.27
N TYR A 49 8.26 3.93 -0.78
CA TYR A 49 8.22 5.07 -1.71
C TYR A 49 8.72 6.41 -1.15
N LEU A 50 8.60 6.63 0.16
CA LEU A 50 9.07 7.89 0.77
C LEU A 50 10.58 7.88 1.02
N THR A 51 11.13 6.77 1.51
CA THR A 51 12.55 6.67 1.80
C THR A 51 13.37 6.45 0.53
N GLY A 52 12.85 5.69 -0.43
CA GLY A 52 13.43 5.59 -1.78
C GLY A 52 13.17 6.83 -2.65
N GLY A 53 12.09 7.57 -2.35
CA GLY A 53 11.73 8.82 -3.03
C GLY A 53 10.79 8.63 -4.23
N PHE A 54 9.97 9.65 -4.49
CA PHE A 54 8.98 9.63 -5.57
C PHE A 54 9.57 9.40 -6.96
N THR A 55 10.75 9.94 -7.27
CA THR A 55 11.43 9.73 -8.56
C THR A 55 11.75 8.25 -8.79
N ALA A 56 12.24 7.56 -7.76
CA ALA A 56 12.52 6.13 -7.83
C ALA A 56 11.21 5.33 -7.92
N ASN A 57 10.20 5.70 -7.11
CA ASN A 57 8.90 5.03 -7.12
C ASN A 57 8.22 5.08 -8.49
N THR A 58 8.14 6.25 -9.13
CA THR A 58 7.52 6.38 -10.45
C THR A 58 8.28 5.55 -11.51
N SER A 59 9.62 5.54 -11.44
CA SER A 59 10.44 4.68 -12.32
C SER A 59 10.12 3.20 -12.11
N LEU A 60 10.00 2.75 -10.86
CA LEU A 60 9.65 1.37 -10.54
C LEU A 60 8.22 1.02 -10.94
N ALA A 61 7.26 1.93 -10.77
CA ALA A 61 5.88 1.73 -11.17
C ALA A 61 5.74 1.52 -12.69
N HIS A 62 6.48 2.30 -13.49
CA HIS A 62 6.56 2.09 -14.94
C HIS A 62 7.18 0.72 -15.28
N TYR A 63 8.29 0.36 -14.64
CA TYR A 63 8.90 -0.96 -14.83
C TYR A 63 7.93 -2.10 -14.51
N CYS A 64 7.20 -1.98 -13.40
CA CYS A 64 6.23 -2.97 -12.95
C CYS A 64 5.05 -3.11 -13.94
N ARG A 65 4.57 -1.98 -14.49
CA ARG A 65 3.56 -1.97 -15.57
C ARG A 65 4.03 -2.73 -16.81
N ASP A 66 5.24 -2.46 -17.27
CA ASP A 66 5.79 -3.06 -18.50
C ASP A 66 6.16 -4.55 -18.33
N HIS A 67 6.27 -5.01 -17.09
CA HIS A 67 6.70 -6.37 -16.77
C HIS A 67 5.68 -7.19 -15.96
N SER A 68 4.44 -6.71 -15.86
CA SER A 68 3.34 -7.42 -15.20
C SER A 68 3.67 -7.83 -13.75
N LEU A 69 4.35 -6.95 -13.01
CA LEU A 69 4.58 -7.10 -11.58
C LEU A 69 3.59 -6.22 -10.83
N LEU A 70 2.91 -6.79 -9.83
CA LEU A 70 2.21 -5.96 -8.84
C LEU A 70 3.23 -5.23 -7.96
N LEU A 71 2.88 -4.02 -7.52
CA LEU A 71 3.74 -3.14 -6.72
C LEU A 71 3.07 -2.78 -5.39
N HIS A 72 3.51 -3.45 -4.31
CA HIS A 72 3.11 -3.13 -2.95
C HIS A 72 3.89 -1.96 -2.38
N ILE A 73 3.20 -0.92 -1.89
CA ILE A 73 3.86 0.27 -1.36
C ILE A 73 3.81 0.29 0.16
N HIS A 74 4.99 0.32 0.75
CA HIS A 74 5.16 0.55 2.18
C HIS A 74 5.50 2.02 2.45
N ARG A 75 4.93 2.57 3.53
CA ARG A 75 4.98 4.01 3.84
C ARG A 75 6.01 4.37 4.90
N ALA A 76 7.15 3.66 4.94
CA ALA A 76 8.23 3.97 5.88
C ALA A 76 8.53 5.49 5.89
N MET A 77 8.81 6.07 7.06
CA MET A 77 9.02 7.52 7.28
C MET A 77 7.75 8.40 7.28
N HIS A 78 6.56 7.94 6.88
CA HIS A 78 5.38 8.81 6.76
C HIS A 78 5.03 9.60 8.04
N ALA A 79 5.11 8.96 9.21
CA ALA A 79 4.76 9.55 10.51
C ALA A 79 5.69 10.70 10.93
N VAL A 80 6.84 10.86 10.27
CA VAL A 80 7.69 12.05 10.42
C VAL A 80 7.00 13.29 9.84
N LEU A 81 6.18 13.11 8.81
CA LEU A 81 5.51 14.18 8.06
C LEU A 81 4.06 14.36 8.49
N ASP A 82 3.34 13.29 8.83
CA ASP A 82 1.87 13.30 8.87
C ASP A 82 1.24 13.13 10.27
N ARG A 83 2.06 12.95 11.31
CA ARG A 83 1.54 12.66 12.66
C ARG A 83 1.06 13.89 13.42
N GLN A 84 1.76 15.02 13.28
CA GLN A 84 1.47 16.22 14.07
C GLN A 84 0.35 17.04 13.42
N LYS A 85 -0.71 17.33 14.19
CA LYS A 85 -1.85 18.13 13.68
C LYS A 85 -1.49 19.57 13.33
N ILE A 86 -0.44 20.12 13.94
CA ILE A 86 -0.08 21.55 13.85
C ILE A 86 1.03 21.85 12.84
N HIS A 87 1.72 20.83 12.31
CA HIS A 87 2.80 21.01 11.35
C HIS A 87 3.03 19.73 10.56
N GLY A 88 3.25 19.86 9.25
CA GLY A 88 3.54 18.75 8.36
C GLY A 88 2.53 18.62 7.23
N MET A 89 2.35 17.40 6.73
CA MET A 89 1.49 17.09 5.60
C MET A 89 0.67 15.85 5.91
N HIS A 90 -0.65 16.00 6.01
CA HIS A 90 -1.53 14.89 6.37
C HIS A 90 -1.46 13.73 5.37
N PHE A 91 -1.56 12.48 5.87
CA PHE A 91 -1.41 11.25 5.08
C PHE A 91 -2.28 11.19 3.82
N ARG A 92 -3.50 11.72 3.85
CA ARG A 92 -4.38 11.83 2.67
C ARG A 92 -3.70 12.48 1.45
N VAL A 93 -2.79 13.43 1.65
CA VAL A 93 -2.03 14.06 0.56
C VAL A 93 -0.98 13.09 0.02
N LEU A 94 -0.29 12.39 0.92
CA LEU A 94 0.67 11.34 0.60
C LEU A 94 0.03 10.17 -0.16
N ALA A 95 -1.19 9.77 0.22
CA ALA A 95 -1.96 8.72 -0.45
C ALA A 95 -2.36 9.13 -1.88
N LYS A 96 -2.82 10.37 -2.07
CA LYS A 96 -3.10 10.92 -3.42
C LYS A 96 -1.83 10.97 -4.28
N ALA A 97 -0.72 11.45 -3.70
CA ALA A 97 0.56 11.53 -4.39
C ALA A 97 1.07 10.15 -4.82
N LEU A 98 0.88 9.12 -3.97
CA LEU A 98 1.23 7.75 -4.31
C LEU A 98 0.33 7.20 -5.42
N ARG A 99 -1.01 7.36 -5.33
CA ARG A 99 -1.94 6.90 -6.37
C ARG A 99 -1.59 7.47 -7.75
N LEU A 100 -1.13 8.72 -7.80
CA LEU A 100 -0.62 9.36 -9.02
C LEU A 100 0.76 8.85 -9.46
N SER A 101 1.70 8.63 -8.52
CA SER A 101 3.04 8.12 -8.82
C SER A 101 3.03 6.67 -9.29
N GLY A 102 2.07 5.88 -8.80
CA GLY A 102 1.88 4.47 -9.12
C GLY A 102 2.20 3.55 -7.94
N GLY A 103 1.28 2.62 -7.70
CA GLY A 103 1.35 1.58 -6.68
C GLY A 103 0.02 0.85 -6.61
N ASP A 104 0.03 -0.47 -6.48
CA ASP A 104 -1.19 -1.28 -6.48
C ASP A 104 -1.77 -1.41 -5.07
N HIS A 105 -0.89 -1.43 -4.06
CA HIS A 105 -1.27 -1.43 -2.64
C HIS A 105 -0.62 -0.25 -1.89
N LEU A 106 -1.25 0.23 -0.82
CA LEU A 106 -0.63 1.18 0.11
C LEU A 106 -1.11 0.94 1.55
N HIS A 107 -0.16 0.92 2.48
CA HIS A 107 -0.48 0.88 3.91
C HIS A 107 -1.32 2.08 4.35
N SER A 108 -2.51 1.82 4.91
CA SER A 108 -3.50 2.82 5.32
C SER A 108 -3.67 2.91 6.84
N GLY A 109 -3.05 2.00 7.61
CA GLY A 109 -3.21 1.90 9.06
C GLY A 109 -4.29 0.90 9.44
N THR A 110 -4.50 0.70 10.74
CA THR A 110 -5.41 -0.36 11.23
C THR A 110 -6.58 0.18 12.04
N VAL A 111 -6.52 1.43 12.51
CA VAL A 111 -7.45 2.06 13.48
C VAL A 111 -7.42 1.39 14.87
N VAL A 112 -7.49 0.06 14.92
CA VAL A 112 -7.59 -0.75 16.14
C VAL A 112 -6.26 -1.38 16.59
N GLY A 113 -5.21 -1.28 15.77
CA GLY A 113 -3.91 -1.89 16.07
C GLY A 113 -2.97 -0.99 16.85
N LYS A 114 -1.67 -1.32 16.80
CA LYS A 114 -0.64 -0.67 17.64
C LYS A 114 -0.27 0.76 17.21
N LEU A 115 -0.58 1.14 15.97
CA LEU A 115 -0.18 2.41 15.38
C LEU A 115 -1.38 3.35 15.33
N GLU A 116 -1.12 4.64 15.54
CA GLU A 116 -2.13 5.70 15.56
C GLU A 116 -2.93 5.76 14.25
N GLY A 117 -4.25 5.93 14.37
CA GLY A 117 -5.16 6.14 13.25
C GLY A 117 -6.58 6.42 13.75
N GLU A 118 -7.14 7.58 13.39
CA GLU A 118 -8.52 7.94 13.72
C GLU A 118 -9.47 7.36 12.65
N ARG A 119 -10.55 6.69 13.09
CA ARG A 119 -11.47 5.96 12.21
C ARG A 119 -12.02 6.80 11.06
N GLU A 120 -12.65 7.95 11.34
CA GLU A 120 -13.30 8.77 10.30
C GLU A 120 -12.29 9.30 9.27
N VAL A 121 -11.12 9.72 9.74
CA VAL A 121 -10.05 10.20 8.87
C VAL A 121 -9.49 9.07 8.02
N THR A 122 -9.36 7.86 8.59
CA THR A 122 -8.94 6.66 7.84
C THR A 122 -9.92 6.30 6.74
N LEU A 123 -11.22 6.28 7.04
CA LEU A 123 -12.25 6.05 6.03
C LEU A 123 -12.14 7.07 4.89
N GLY A 124 -11.98 8.36 5.22
CA GLY A 124 -11.85 9.42 4.23
C GLY A 124 -10.68 9.23 3.25
N PHE A 125 -9.50 8.83 3.71
CA PHE A 125 -8.39 8.59 2.78
C PHE A 125 -8.39 7.21 2.14
N VAL A 126 -9.11 6.21 2.69
CA VAL A 126 -9.37 4.94 2.03
C VAL A 126 -10.30 5.14 0.81
N ASP A 127 -11.34 5.97 0.95
CA ASP A 127 -12.21 6.36 -0.16
C ASP A 127 -11.37 7.03 -1.28
N LEU A 128 -10.48 7.97 -0.90
CA LEU A 128 -9.57 8.62 -1.86
C LEU A 128 -8.58 7.66 -2.54
N MET A 129 -8.26 6.52 -1.93
CA MET A 129 -7.39 5.50 -2.51
C MET A 129 -8.12 4.62 -3.53
N ARG A 130 -9.39 4.29 -3.29
CA ARG A 130 -10.15 3.31 -4.09
C ARG A 130 -11.08 3.95 -5.10
N ASP A 131 -11.84 4.94 -4.68
CA ASP A 131 -13.00 5.41 -5.44
C ASP A 131 -12.57 6.21 -6.67
N ASN A 132 -13.44 6.24 -7.68
CA ASN A 132 -13.24 7.10 -8.84
C ASN A 132 -13.61 8.56 -8.54
N TYR A 133 -14.53 8.79 -7.60
CA TYR A 133 -15.02 10.12 -7.23
C TYR A 133 -15.32 10.15 -5.73
N SER A 134 -14.72 11.10 -5.01
CA SER A 134 -14.97 11.28 -3.57
C SER A 134 -15.42 12.71 -3.30
N GLU A 135 -16.61 12.86 -2.72
CA GLU A 135 -17.17 14.17 -2.40
C GLU A 135 -16.44 14.85 -1.23
N LYS A 136 -16.53 16.18 -1.18
CA LYS A 136 -16.06 16.95 -0.02
C LYS A 136 -16.84 16.56 1.23
N ASP A 137 -16.13 15.95 2.19
CA ASP A 137 -16.62 15.64 3.53
C ASP A 137 -15.61 16.07 4.59
N ARG A 138 -15.93 17.13 5.33
CA ARG A 138 -15.05 17.68 6.37
C ARG A 138 -14.99 16.81 7.62
N GLN A 139 -15.98 15.95 7.89
CA GLN A 139 -15.97 15.04 9.04
C GLN A 139 -14.91 13.95 8.84
N ARG A 140 -14.76 13.46 7.61
CA ARG A 140 -13.70 12.53 7.20
C ARG A 140 -12.39 13.22 6.77
N GLY A 141 -12.31 14.54 6.91
CA GLY A 141 -11.13 15.33 6.55
C GLY A 141 -10.89 15.46 5.04
N ILE A 142 -11.90 15.25 4.19
CA ILE A 142 -11.86 15.54 2.75
C ILE A 142 -12.27 17.00 2.53
N TYR A 143 -11.30 17.87 2.28
CA TYR A 143 -11.52 19.31 2.14
C TYR A 143 -12.03 19.72 0.76
N PHE A 144 -11.74 18.90 -0.26
CA PHE A 144 -12.07 19.13 -1.66
C PHE A 144 -12.58 17.84 -2.28
N THR A 145 -13.63 17.96 -3.08
CA THR A 145 -14.08 16.89 -3.97
C THR A 145 -12.93 16.47 -4.88
N GLN A 146 -12.74 15.17 -5.06
CA GLN A 146 -11.69 14.59 -5.89
C GLN A 146 -12.32 13.70 -6.96
N ASP A 147 -12.05 14.00 -8.22
CA ASP A 147 -12.32 13.14 -9.36
C ASP A 147 -11.01 12.52 -9.86
N TRP A 148 -11.02 11.21 -10.10
CA TRP A 148 -9.87 10.44 -10.57
C TRP A 148 -9.96 10.05 -12.04
N VAL A 149 -11.07 10.36 -12.72
CA VAL A 149 -11.24 10.19 -14.17
C VAL A 149 -10.74 8.84 -14.70
N SER A 150 -11.13 7.76 -14.00
CA SER A 150 -10.81 6.35 -14.27
C SER A 150 -9.38 5.91 -13.94
N LEU A 151 -8.60 6.72 -13.20
CA LEU A 151 -7.33 6.24 -12.65
C LEU A 151 -7.60 5.05 -11.71
N PRO A 152 -6.91 3.90 -11.87
CA PRO A 152 -7.11 2.73 -11.03
C PRO A 152 -7.03 3.04 -9.54
N GLY A 153 -7.83 2.32 -8.76
CA GLY A 153 -7.78 2.36 -7.30
C GLY A 153 -6.52 1.68 -6.75
N VAL A 154 -6.19 1.99 -5.50
CA VAL A 154 -5.10 1.39 -4.73
C VAL A 154 -5.70 0.60 -3.58
N ILE A 155 -5.32 -0.67 -3.42
CA ILE A 155 -5.80 -1.51 -2.33
C ILE A 155 -5.24 -1.00 -1.00
N PRO A 156 -6.09 -0.61 -0.03
CA PRO A 156 -5.66 -0.26 1.31
C PRO A 156 -5.13 -1.48 2.06
N VAL A 157 -3.99 -1.32 2.72
CA VAL A 157 -3.36 -2.38 3.53
C VAL A 157 -3.46 -2.02 5.01
N ALA A 158 -4.19 -2.83 5.75
CA ALA A 158 -4.26 -2.76 7.20
C ALA A 158 -3.19 -3.67 7.82
N SER A 159 -2.19 -3.08 8.48
CA SER A 159 -1.06 -3.80 9.06
C SER A 159 -0.56 -3.13 10.33
N GLY A 160 -0.19 -3.94 11.32
CA GLY A 160 0.48 -3.49 12.54
C GLY A 160 -0.29 -3.78 13.83
N GLY A 161 0.14 -4.82 14.56
CA GLY A 161 -0.40 -5.16 15.89
C GLY A 161 -1.84 -5.68 15.86
N ILE A 162 -2.23 -6.34 14.77
CA ILE A 162 -3.56 -6.96 14.61
C ILE A 162 -3.48 -8.48 14.80
N HIS A 163 -4.60 -9.08 15.19
CA HIS A 163 -4.79 -10.50 15.49
C HIS A 163 -6.26 -10.86 15.30
N VAL A 164 -6.63 -12.13 15.47
CA VAL A 164 -7.97 -12.67 15.15
C VAL A 164 -9.15 -11.86 15.71
N TRP A 165 -9.07 -11.36 16.95
CA TRP A 165 -10.16 -10.56 17.54
C TRP A 165 -10.41 -9.20 16.87
N HIS A 166 -9.48 -8.71 16.06
CA HIS A 166 -9.66 -7.50 15.29
C HIS A 166 -10.41 -7.74 13.97
N MET A 167 -10.59 -9.00 13.54
CA MET A 167 -11.16 -9.32 12.23
C MET A 167 -12.53 -8.68 11.98
N PRO A 168 -13.51 -8.72 12.91
CA PRO A 168 -14.81 -8.10 12.68
C PRO A 168 -14.69 -6.59 12.41
N ALA A 169 -13.86 -5.89 13.18
CA ALA A 169 -13.66 -4.45 13.02
C ALA A 169 -12.91 -4.14 11.71
N LEU A 170 -11.92 -4.95 11.32
CA LEU A 170 -11.17 -4.73 10.07
C LEU A 170 -12.07 -4.90 8.84
N VAL A 171 -12.91 -5.94 8.81
CA VAL A 171 -13.85 -6.17 7.72
C VAL A 171 -14.91 -5.05 7.68
N GLU A 172 -15.39 -4.58 8.84
CA GLU A 172 -16.32 -3.44 8.92
C GLU A 172 -15.70 -2.14 8.37
N ILE A 173 -14.42 -1.88 8.68
CA ILE A 173 -13.73 -0.64 8.30
C ILE A 173 -13.32 -0.65 6.83
N PHE A 174 -12.72 -1.74 6.37
CA PHE A 174 -12.06 -1.79 5.07
C PHE A 174 -12.88 -2.51 3.99
N GLY A 175 -13.80 -3.40 4.35
CA GLY A 175 -14.53 -4.25 3.39
C GLY A 175 -13.61 -5.23 2.65
N ASP A 176 -14.09 -5.74 1.52
CA ASP A 176 -13.44 -6.83 0.77
C ASP A 176 -12.20 -6.36 -0.02
N ASP A 177 -12.23 -5.13 -0.55
CA ASP A 177 -11.12 -4.54 -1.32
C ASP A 177 -10.05 -3.99 -0.38
N ALA A 178 -9.38 -4.89 0.34
CA ALA A 178 -8.32 -4.59 1.30
C ALA A 178 -7.36 -5.77 1.50
N CYS A 179 -6.15 -5.48 1.96
CA CYS A 179 -5.20 -6.50 2.42
C CYS A 179 -5.01 -6.39 3.93
N LEU A 180 -5.26 -7.46 4.67
CA LEU A 180 -5.07 -7.54 6.12
C LEU A 180 -3.80 -8.33 6.44
N GLN A 181 -2.80 -7.67 7.02
CA GLN A 181 -1.49 -8.28 7.29
C GLN A 181 -1.28 -8.60 8.77
N PHE A 182 -1.15 -9.89 9.05
CA PHE A 182 -0.87 -10.41 10.38
C PHE A 182 0.59 -10.88 10.44
N GLY A 183 1.47 -10.07 11.05
CA GLY A 183 2.86 -10.43 11.29
C GLY A 183 2.97 -11.42 12.44
N GLY A 184 3.23 -10.93 13.66
CA GLY A 184 3.23 -11.77 14.87
C GLY A 184 1.85 -12.31 15.30
N GLY A 185 0.80 -12.05 14.52
CA GLY A 185 -0.56 -12.57 14.74
C GLY A 185 -0.92 -13.76 13.85
N THR A 186 0.00 -14.24 13.03
CA THR A 186 -0.08 -15.51 12.27
C THR A 186 0.68 -16.58 13.04
#